data_AF-A0A381YMM2-F1
#
_entry.id   AF-A0A381YMM2-F1
#
_cell.length_a   1.000
_cell.length_b   1.000
_cell.length_c   1.000
_cell.angle_alpha   90.00
_cell.angle_beta   90.00
_cell.angle_gamma   90.00
#
_symmetry.space_group_name_H-M   'P 1'
#
loop_
_entity.id
_entity.type
_entity.pdbx_description
1 polymer ?
#
loop_
_entity_poly.entity_id
_entity_poly.type
_entity_poly.pdbx_seq_one_letter_code
_entity_poly.pdbx_strand_id
1 'polypeptide(L)' 'DPAFAPGVGNPEAVGISSRELYDLITSLQNKKIVAADIVEMNPTYDNGSTAVIAAKIISTIIAMSVK' A
#
# COMPACT_ATOMS: atom_id res chain seq x y z
N ASP A 1 -5.59 5.88 5.73
CA ASP A 1 -5.75 7.11 6.54
C ASP A 1 -4.54 8.00 6.31
N PRO A 2 -4.69 9.33 6.17
CA PRO A 2 -3.60 10.29 6.06
C PRO A 2 -2.58 10.22 7.20
N ALA A 3 -2.98 9.71 8.38
CA ALA A 3 -2.06 9.44 9.48
C ALA A 3 -0.97 8.40 9.13
N PHE A 4 -1.25 7.49 8.18
CA PHE A 4 -0.28 6.49 7.71
C PHE A 4 0.25 6.81 6.32
N ALA A 5 -0.58 7.34 5.43
CA ALA A 5 -0.22 7.69 4.05
C ALA A 5 -0.54 9.18 3.77
N PRO A 6 0.22 10.12 4.33
CA PRO A 6 -0.02 11.56 4.13
C PRO A 6 0.31 12.04 2.70
N GLY A 7 1.19 11.33 2.00
CA GLY A 7 1.66 11.62 0.64
C GLY A 7 0.69 11.15 -0.44
N VAL A 8 -0.56 11.62 -0.41
CA VAL A 8 -1.60 11.32 -1.40
C VAL A 8 -2.18 12.61 -2.00
N GLY A 9 -2.75 12.53 -3.20
CA GLY A 9 -3.35 13.71 -3.86
C GLY A 9 -4.56 14.28 -3.12
N ASN A 10 -5.41 13.39 -2.58
CA ASN A 10 -6.68 13.72 -1.95
C ASN A 10 -6.78 13.04 -0.57
N PRO A 11 -6.25 13.65 0.51
CA PRO A 11 -6.30 13.05 1.84
C PRO A 11 -7.72 13.05 2.41
N GLU A 12 -8.22 11.87 2.78
CA GLU A 12 -9.55 11.65 3.36
C GLU A 12 -9.44 11.05 4.77
N ALA A 13 -10.11 11.66 5.75
CA ALA A 13 -10.06 11.22 7.15
C ALA A 13 -10.82 9.90 7.39
N VAL A 14 -10.50 9.21 8.49
CA VAL A 14 -11.14 7.94 8.91
C VAL A 14 -10.89 6.80 7.91
N GLY A 15 -9.67 6.75 7.39
CA GLY A 15 -9.26 5.68 6.46
C GLY A 15 -8.73 4.44 7.19
N ILE A 16 -8.40 3.41 6.41
CA ILE A 16 -7.75 2.21 6.95
C ILE A 16 -6.32 2.49 7.45
N SER A 17 -5.88 1.71 8.41
CA SER A 17 -4.51 1.68 8.90
C SER A 17 -3.56 0.92 7.96
N SER A 18 -2.26 1.17 8.09
CA SER A 18 -1.24 0.43 7.32
C SER A 18 -1.23 -1.07 7.65
N ARG A 19 -1.60 -1.45 8.87
CA ARG A 19 -1.77 -2.85 9.29
C ARG A 19 -2.94 -3.52 8.58
N GLU A 20 -4.11 -2.89 8.58
CA GLU A 20 -5.30 -3.40 7.89
C GLU A 20 -5.06 -3.56 6.39
N LEU A 21 -4.36 -2.61 5.76
CA LEU A 21 -3.95 -2.74 4.35
C LEU A 21 -3.05 -3.98 4.14
N TYR A 22 -2.06 -4.19 5.01
CA TYR A 22 -1.18 -5.36 4.92
C TYR A 22 -1.95 -6.68 5.11
N ASP A 23 -2.87 -6.72 6.08
CA ASP A 23 -3.73 -7.88 6.33
C ASP A 23 -4.65 -8.17 5.14
N LEU A 24 -5.23 -7.13 4.54
CA LEU A 24 -6.04 -7.25 3.33
C LEU A 24 -5.23 -7.85 2.18
N ILE A 25 -4.03 -7.33 1.91
CA ILE A 25 -3.18 -7.83 0.84
C ILE A 25 -2.75 -9.28 1.10
N THR A 26 -2.29 -9.60 2.32
CA THR A 26 -1.86 -10.95 2.67
C THR A 26 -3.01 -11.96 2.72
N SER A 27 -4.26 -11.52 2.92
CA SER A 27 -5.44 -12.38 2.79
C SER A 27 -5.61 -12.97 1.38
N LEU A 28 -4.99 -12.37 0.37
CA LEU A 28 -4.95 -12.88 -1.01
C LEU A 28 -3.90 -13.99 -1.22
N GLN A 29 -3.24 -14.45 -0.16
CA GLN A 29 -2.26 -15.55 -0.26
C GLN A 29 -2.88 -16.79 -0.89
N ASN A 30 -2.08 -17.49 -1.70
CA ASN A 30 -2.49 -18.64 -2.52
C ASN A 30 -3.50 -18.33 -3.64
N LYS A 31 -3.85 -17.05 -3.86
CA LYS A 31 -4.59 -16.62 -5.06
C LYS A 31 -3.61 -16.32 -6.19
N LYS A 32 -4.08 -16.49 -7.43
CA LYS A 32 -3.30 -16.12 -8.62
C LYS A 32 -3.43 -14.60 -8.84
N ILE A 33 -2.39 -13.85 -8.48
CA ILE A 33 -2.25 -12.43 -8.81
C ILE A 33 -1.53 -12.33 -10.16
N VAL A 34 -2.20 -11.81 -11.18
CA VAL A 34 -1.63 -11.65 -12.54
C VAL A 34 -0.93 -10.31 -12.70
N ALA A 35 -1.49 -9.26 -12.09
CA ALA A 35 -0.97 -7.91 -12.08
C ALA A 35 -1.53 -7.16 -10.86
N ALA A 36 -0.83 -6.10 -10.44
CA ALA A 36 -1.28 -5.17 -9.42
C ALA A 36 -0.69 -3.77 -9.74
N ASP A 37 -1.39 -2.72 -9.34
CA ASP A 37 -0.94 -1.34 -9.39
C ASP A 37 -1.01 -0.70 -8.00
N ILE A 38 -0.21 0.36 -7.81
CA ILE A 38 -0.33 1.27 -6.67
C ILE A 38 -0.34 2.68 -7.24
N VAL A 39 -1.41 3.41 -6.98
CA VAL A 39 -1.72 4.71 -7.59
C VAL A 39 -2.01 5.77 -6.53
N GLU A 40 -2.23 7.02 -6.97
CA GLU A 40 -2.63 8.16 -6.13
C GLU A 40 -1.61 8.58 -5.04
N MET A 41 -0.38 8.08 -5.15
CA MET A 41 0.75 8.56 -4.36
C MET A 41 1.24 9.90 -4.90
N ASN A 42 1.48 10.85 -3.99
CA ASN A 42 2.12 12.12 -4.28
C ASN A 42 3.36 12.33 -3.39
N PRO A 43 4.59 12.21 -3.93
CA PRO A 43 5.83 12.37 -3.19
C PRO A 43 6.07 13.77 -2.61
N THR A 44 5.39 14.81 -3.08
CA THR A 44 5.63 16.18 -2.58
C THR A 44 4.91 16.48 -1.27
N TYR A 45 3.96 15.63 -0.86
CA TYR A 45 3.13 15.84 0.33
C TYR A 45 3.66 15.15 1.59
N ASP A 46 4.74 14.37 1.51
CA ASP A 46 5.40 13.82 2.68
C ASP A 46 6.91 13.62 2.50
N ASN A 47 7.57 13.15 3.56
CA ASN A 47 9.01 12.88 3.55
C ASN A 47 9.33 11.42 3.18
N GLY A 48 8.49 10.79 2.37
CA GLY A 48 8.68 9.41 1.90
C GLY A 48 8.01 8.33 2.73
N SER A 49 7.27 8.66 3.79
CA SER A 49 6.50 7.67 4.57
C SER A 49 5.54 6.85 3.70
N THR A 50 4.81 7.52 2.81
CA THR A 50 3.87 6.89 1.88
C THR A 50 4.61 6.07 0.84
N ALA A 51 5.78 6.54 0.40
CA ALA A 51 6.65 5.80 -0.52
C ALA A 51 7.09 4.46 0.07
N VAL A 52 7.49 4.46 1.35
CA VAL A 52 7.91 3.24 2.06
C VAL A 52 6.74 2.27 2.20
N ILE A 53 5.53 2.75 2.48
CA ILE A 53 4.33 1.89 2.54
C ILE A 53 4.05 1.29 1.16
N ALA A 54 4.02 2.09 0.10
CA ALA A 54 3.81 1.61 -1.27
C ALA A 54 4.86 0.53 -1.65
N ALA A 55 6.14 0.81 -1.40
CA ALA A 55 7.22 -0.14 -1.65
C ALA A 55 7.07 -1.44 -0.85
N LYS A 56 6.63 -1.35 0.42
CA LYS A 56 6.37 -2.52 1.25
C LYS A 56 5.25 -3.39 0.68
N ILE A 57 4.15 -2.77 0.22
CA ILE A 57 3.02 -3.49 -0.39
C ILE A 57 3.44 -4.17 -1.69
N ILE A 58 4.19 -3.47 -2.57
CA ILE A 58 4.74 -4.07 -3.80
C ILE A 58 5.60 -5.29 -3.47
N SER A 59 6.54 -5.14 -2.53
CA SER A 59 7.42 -6.23 -2.10
C SER A 59 6.62 -7.42 -1.57
N THR A 60 5.56 -7.18 -0.79
CA THR A 60 4.68 -8.23 -0.27
C THR A 60 3.93 -8.96 -1.40
N ILE A 61 3.34 -8.23 -2.36
CA ILE A 61 2.64 -8.84 -3.50
C ILE A 61 3.59 -9.71 -4.34
N ILE A 62 4.80 -9.24 -4.60
CA ILE A 62 5.83 -9.99 -5.31
C ILE A 62 6.19 -11.25 -4.52
N ALA A 63 6.47 -11.13 -3.21
CA ALA A 63 6.81 -12.26 -2.36
C ALA A 63 5.73 -13.34 -2.33
N MET A 64 4.45 -12.95 -2.37
CA MET A 64 3.32 -13.88 -2.44
C MET A 64 3.19 -14.58 -3.80
N SER A 65 3.77 -13.99 -4.86
CA SER A 65 3.73 -14.51 -6.23
C SER A 65 4.92 -15.40 -6.55
N VAL A 66 6.00 -15.31 -5.79
CA VAL A 66 7.17 -16.18 -5.89
C VAL A 66 6.89 -17.47 -5.11
N LYS A 67 6.96 -18.61 -5.81
CA LYS A 67 6.92 -19.94 -5.21
C LYS A 67 8.31 -20.42 -4.85
#